data_AF-A0A8H4QZP0-F1
#
_entry.id   AF-A0A8H4QZP0-F1
#
_cell.length_a   1.000
_cell.length_b   1.000
_cell.length_c   1.000
_cell.angle_alpha   90.00
_cell.angle_beta   90.00
_cell.angle_gamma   90.00
#
_symmetry.space_group_name_H-M   'P 1'
#
loop_
_entity.id
_entity.type
_entity.pdbx_description
1 polymer ?
#
loop_
_entity_poly.entity_id
_entity_poly.type
_entity_poly.pdbx_seq_one_letter_code
_entity_poly.pdbx_strand_id
1 'polypeptide(L)'
;MLKLTHSSLENLFMRYEEPSSMVRWDAPLLTVLWDEADIPGDQVWDAINKGNVKPPNSGTLSNAKAPADALQTLEKVTAAITTAVASESSSQSSGSTMVVSVGDAQVSINLPGRNITLSELQRHRRQFVSVHKKAITLGTTERGGVDWSEENIGVKFGTYLEEHL
;
A
#
# COMPACT_ATOMS: atom_id res chain seq x y z
N MET A 1 -37.12 -37.31 -27.15
CA MET A 1 -35.91 -37.48 -26.32
C MET A 1 -34.73 -37.68 -27.27
N LEU A 2 -33.90 -36.66 -27.48
CA LEU A 2 -32.72 -36.75 -28.34
C LEU A 2 -31.69 -37.64 -27.63
N LYS A 3 -31.37 -38.81 -28.21
CA LYS A 3 -30.28 -39.66 -27.73
C LYS A 3 -28.99 -39.21 -28.41
N LEU A 4 -27.94 -39.02 -27.63
CA LEU A 4 -26.61 -38.73 -28.16
C LEU A 4 -26.17 -39.92 -29.05
N THR A 5 -25.72 -39.65 -30.26
CA THR A 5 -25.15 -40.68 -31.14
C THR A 5 -23.73 -41.02 -30.67
N HIS A 6 -23.28 -42.26 -30.94
CA HIS A 6 -21.95 -42.71 -30.54
C HIS A 6 -20.83 -41.82 -31.12
N SER A 7 -20.96 -41.40 -32.37
CA SER A 7 -19.99 -40.51 -33.02
C SER A 7 -19.93 -39.11 -32.38
N SER A 8 -21.06 -38.58 -31.90
CA SER A 8 -21.08 -37.31 -31.18
C SER A 8 -20.45 -37.41 -29.79
N LEU A 9 -20.62 -38.56 -29.11
CA LEU A 9 -20.02 -38.84 -27.81
C LEU A 9 -18.49 -38.93 -27.90
N GLU A 10 -17.97 -39.68 -28.87
CA GLU A 10 -16.52 -39.77 -29.14
C GLU A 10 -15.91 -38.40 -29.43
N ASN A 11 -16.62 -37.56 -30.19
CA ASN A 11 -16.16 -36.21 -30.50
C ASN A 11 -16.04 -35.32 -29.26
N LEU A 12 -16.94 -35.48 -28.28
CA LEU A 12 -16.89 -34.75 -27.02
C LEU A 12 -15.71 -35.18 -26.16
N PHE A 13 -15.44 -36.49 -26.05
CA PHE A 13 -14.28 -36.98 -25.30
C PHE A 13 -12.96 -36.46 -25.87
N MET A 14 -12.82 -36.42 -27.19
CA MET A 14 -11.61 -35.89 -27.84
C MET A 14 -11.36 -34.39 -27.61
N ARG A 15 -12.38 -33.64 -27.17
CA ARG A 15 -12.33 -32.19 -26.96
C ARG A 15 -12.44 -31.78 -25.49
N TYR A 16 -12.62 -32.75 -24.60
CA TYR A 16 -12.73 -32.47 -23.19
C TYR A 16 -11.36 -32.09 -22.62
N GLU A 17 -11.31 -30.94 -21.94
CA GLU A 17 -10.15 -30.49 -21.18
C GLU A 17 -10.54 -30.44 -19.71
N GLU A 18 -9.69 -30.99 -18.84
CA GLU A 18 -9.94 -30.96 -17.41
C GLU A 18 -9.80 -29.53 -16.85
N PRO A 19 -10.65 -29.15 -15.87
CA PRO A 19 -10.53 -27.86 -15.20
C PRO A 19 -9.13 -27.62 -14.63
N SER A 20 -8.52 -26.48 -14.96
CA SER A 20 -7.14 -26.16 -14.58
C SER A 20 -7.05 -25.50 -13.21
N SER A 21 -6.39 -26.18 -12.25
CA SER A 21 -6.12 -25.63 -10.92
C SER A 21 -5.16 -24.42 -10.92
N MET A 22 -4.39 -24.22 -12.00
CA MET A 22 -3.48 -23.09 -12.16
C MET A 22 -4.22 -21.79 -12.49
N VAL A 23 -5.49 -21.88 -12.90
CA VAL A 23 -6.32 -20.75 -13.30
C VAL A 23 -7.43 -20.55 -12.27
N ARG A 24 -7.43 -19.39 -11.59
CA ARG A 24 -8.35 -19.13 -10.46
C ARG A 24 -9.84 -19.30 -10.76
N TRP A 25 -10.25 -19.02 -12.00
CA TRP A 25 -11.65 -19.09 -12.42
C TRP A 25 -12.03 -20.47 -12.97
N ASP A 26 -11.04 -21.31 -13.28
CA ASP A 26 -11.22 -22.66 -13.83
C ASP A 26 -10.88 -23.75 -12.78
N ALA A 27 -10.40 -23.35 -11.60
CA ALA A 27 -10.12 -24.26 -10.51
C ALA A 27 -11.44 -24.76 -9.87
N PRO A 28 -11.74 -26.07 -9.93
CA PRO A 28 -12.97 -26.61 -9.37
C PRO A 28 -12.93 -26.52 -7.83
N LEU A 29 -14.07 -26.21 -7.22
CA LEU A 29 -14.21 -26.14 -5.76
C LEU A 29 -14.34 -27.54 -5.13
N LEU A 30 -14.98 -28.45 -5.86
CA LEU A 30 -15.22 -29.84 -5.51
C LEU A 30 -15.05 -30.68 -6.77
N THR A 31 -14.40 -31.83 -6.64
CA THR A 31 -14.24 -32.83 -7.71
C THR A 31 -14.87 -34.13 -7.21
N VAL A 32 -15.73 -34.74 -8.03
CA VAL A 32 -16.40 -36.00 -7.72
C VAL A 32 -16.08 -36.98 -8.84
N LEU A 33 -15.49 -38.12 -8.50
CA LEU A 33 -15.19 -39.18 -9.46
C LEU A 33 -16.41 -40.08 -9.66
N TRP A 34 -16.44 -40.77 -10.81
CA TRP A 34 -17.58 -41.60 -11.20
C TRP A 34 -17.69 -42.90 -10.38
N ASP A 35 -16.61 -43.33 -9.75
CA ASP A 35 -16.50 -44.54 -8.92
C ASP A 35 -16.61 -44.25 -7.42
N GLU A 36 -16.79 -42.99 -7.02
CA GLU A 36 -17.05 -42.62 -5.64
C GLU A 36 -18.43 -43.12 -5.19
N ALA A 37 -18.46 -43.78 -4.03
CA ALA A 37 -19.67 -44.42 -3.50
C ALA A 37 -20.69 -43.41 -2.94
N ASP A 38 -20.25 -42.20 -2.57
CA ASP A 38 -21.08 -41.17 -1.97
C ASP A 38 -20.68 -39.78 -2.46
N ILE A 39 -21.66 -38.89 -2.60
CA ILE A 39 -21.46 -37.52 -3.03
C ILE A 39 -21.29 -36.66 -1.78
N PRO A 40 -20.30 -35.75 -1.70
CA PRO A 40 -20.06 -34.92 -0.52
C PRO A 40 -21.11 -33.79 -0.37
N GLY A 41 -22.36 -34.16 -0.07
CA GLY A 41 -23.51 -33.26 -0.03
C GLY A 41 -23.36 -32.14 1.01
N ASP A 42 -22.82 -32.45 2.19
CA ASP A 42 -22.57 -31.45 3.22
C ASP A 42 -21.53 -30.41 2.78
N GLN A 43 -20.50 -30.81 2.02
CA GLN A 43 -19.49 -29.89 1.50
C GLN A 43 -20.07 -29.00 0.40
N VAL A 44 -20.95 -29.54 -0.46
CA VAL A 44 -21.69 -28.76 -1.46
C VAL A 44 -22.59 -27.73 -0.77
N TRP A 45 -23.34 -28.16 0.24
CA TRP A 45 -24.23 -27.29 1.01
C TRP A 45 -23.47 -26.17 1.71
N ASP A 46 -22.34 -26.50 2.32
CA ASP A 46 -21.45 -25.54 2.97
C ASP A 46 -20.81 -24.58 1.97
N ALA A 47 -20.36 -25.07 0.81
CA ALA A 47 -19.80 -24.23 -0.25
C ALA A 47 -20.81 -23.17 -0.74
N ILE A 48 -22.08 -23.56 -0.88
CA ILE A 48 -23.16 -22.66 -1.32
C ILE A 48 -23.53 -21.66 -0.22
N ASN A 49 -23.68 -22.13 1.03
CA ASN A 49 -24.29 -21.33 2.09
C ASN A 49 -23.29 -20.63 3.02
N LYS A 50 -22.12 -21.21 3.26
CA LYS A 50 -21.10 -20.67 4.17
C LYS A 50 -20.10 -19.74 3.47
N GLY A 51 -20.27 -19.52 2.17
CA GLY A 51 -19.72 -18.39 1.41
C GLY A 51 -18.33 -17.94 1.85
N ASN A 52 -17.30 -18.75 1.58
CA ASN A 52 -15.93 -18.29 1.75
C ASN A 52 -15.60 -17.30 0.64
N VAL A 53 -16.01 -16.04 0.82
CA VAL A 53 -15.67 -14.94 -0.08
C VAL A 53 -14.18 -14.74 0.01
N LYS A 54 -13.43 -15.30 -0.96
CA LYS A 54 -12.00 -15.03 -1.10
C LYS A 54 -11.84 -13.50 -1.07
N PRO A 55 -10.93 -12.95 -0.24
CA PRO A 55 -10.80 -11.52 -0.10
C PRO A 55 -10.60 -10.88 -1.48
N PRO A 56 -11.23 -9.71 -1.73
CA PRO A 56 -11.14 -9.03 -3.01
C PRO A 56 -9.68 -8.85 -3.40
N ASN A 57 -9.40 -8.98 -4.71
CA ASN A 57 -8.05 -8.82 -5.23
C ASN A 57 -7.50 -7.46 -4.82
N SER A 58 -6.22 -7.37 -4.45
CA SER A 58 -5.61 -6.11 -4.03
C SER A 58 -5.71 -5.02 -5.11
N GLY A 59 -5.86 -5.40 -6.39
CA GLY A 59 -6.08 -4.47 -7.51
C GLY A 59 -7.51 -3.94 -7.66
N THR A 60 -8.50 -4.50 -6.94
CA THR A 60 -9.90 -4.02 -6.91
C THR A 60 -10.23 -3.26 -5.63
N LEU A 61 -9.31 -3.21 -4.67
CA LEU A 61 -9.44 -2.37 -3.48
C LEU A 61 -9.13 -0.92 -3.90
N SER A 62 -10.15 -0.05 -3.85
CA SER A 62 -9.97 1.38 -4.08
C SER A 62 -9.06 1.93 -2.98
N ASN A 63 -7.77 2.10 -3.28
CA ASN A 63 -6.89 2.77 -2.34
C ASN A 63 -7.36 4.23 -2.23
N ALA A 64 -7.42 4.75 -0.99
CA ALA A 64 -7.85 6.11 -0.76
C ALA A 64 -6.96 7.05 -1.59
N LYS A 65 -7.55 7.68 -2.59
CA LYS A 65 -6.81 8.62 -3.45
C LYS A 65 -6.34 9.75 -2.56
N ALA A 66 -5.03 10.01 -2.55
CA ALA A 66 -4.47 11.14 -1.83
C ALA A 66 -5.21 12.43 -2.27
N PRO A 67 -5.47 13.36 -1.33
CA PRO A 67 -6.16 14.60 -1.66
C PRO A 67 -5.31 15.41 -2.65
N ALA A 68 -5.95 16.22 -3.49
CA ALA A 68 -5.31 16.88 -4.62
C ALA A 68 -4.17 17.83 -4.20
N ASP A 69 -4.22 18.33 -2.97
CA ASP A 69 -3.26 19.22 -2.32
C ASP A 69 -2.11 18.50 -1.59
N ALA A 70 -2.16 17.18 -1.42
CA ALA A 70 -1.18 16.43 -0.61
C ALA A 70 0.27 16.68 -1.01
N LEU A 71 0.57 16.72 -2.32
CA LEU A 71 1.92 16.95 -2.82
C LEU A 71 2.40 18.38 -2.51
N GLN A 72 1.51 19.36 -2.65
CA GLN A 72 1.82 20.76 -2.38
C GLN A 72 2.07 20.97 -0.89
N THR A 73 1.22 20.39 -0.03
CA THR A 73 1.36 20.44 1.42
C THR A 73 2.65 19.78 1.88
N LEU A 74 3.00 18.61 1.31
CA LEU A 74 4.27 17.92 1.57
C LEU A 74 5.49 18.78 1.22
N GLU A 75 5.51 19.36 0.02
CA GLU A 75 6.64 20.18 -0.44
C GLU A 75 6.79 21.47 0.37
N LYS A 76 5.67 22.09 0.78
CA LYS A 76 5.61 23.29 1.61
C LYS A 76 6.11 23.03 3.03
N VAL A 77 5.57 22.01 3.70
CA VAL A 77 5.93 21.67 5.10
C VAL A 77 7.39 21.28 5.21
N THR A 78 7.87 20.40 4.32
CA THR A 78 9.29 19.98 4.32
C THR A 78 10.25 21.13 4.01
N ALA A 79 9.86 22.09 3.17
CA ALA A 79 10.64 23.31 2.93
C ALA A 79 10.75 24.16 4.19
N ALA A 80 9.61 24.42 4.85
CA ALA A 80 9.56 25.24 6.06
C ALA A 80 10.44 24.66 7.17
N ILE A 81 10.38 23.34 7.39
CA ILE A 81 11.22 22.64 8.37
C ILE A 81 12.70 22.76 8.00
N THR A 82 13.05 22.53 6.73
CA THR A 82 14.44 22.62 6.27
C THR A 82 15.02 24.02 6.49
N THR A 83 14.25 25.07 6.20
CA THR A 83 14.68 26.45 6.41
C THR A 83 14.82 26.78 7.90
N ALA A 84 13.88 26.35 8.73
CA ALA A 84 13.94 26.56 10.18
C ALA A 84 15.14 25.86 10.83
N VAL A 85 15.41 24.61 10.42
CA VAL A 85 16.58 23.85 10.88
C VAL A 85 17.87 24.54 10.44
N ALA A 86 17.95 24.98 9.19
CA ALA A 86 19.12 25.68 8.67
C ALA A 86 19.39 27.01 9.42
N SER A 87 18.35 27.80 9.72
CA SER A 87 18.53 29.06 10.45
C SER A 87 19.04 28.85 11.87
N GLU A 88 18.49 27.89 12.62
CA GLU A 88 18.96 27.67 13.99
C GLU A 88 20.34 27.01 14.03
N SER A 89 20.65 26.13 13.08
CA SER A 89 21.99 25.51 12.98
C SER A 89 23.10 26.54 12.78
N SER A 90 22.75 27.72 12.26
CA SER A 90 23.68 28.85 12.13
C SER A 90 23.76 29.74 13.37
N SER A 91 22.78 29.64 14.29
CA SER A 91 22.61 30.54 15.44
C SER A 91 22.87 29.86 16.79
N GLN A 92 22.69 28.54 16.93
CA GLN A 92 22.89 27.78 18.17
C GLN A 92 24.03 26.76 18.09
N SER A 93 24.60 26.44 19.26
CA SER A 93 25.54 25.33 19.44
C SER A 93 24.83 23.99 19.22
N SER A 94 25.41 23.15 18.37
CA SER A 94 24.94 21.82 18.00
C SER A 94 24.53 20.97 19.21
N GLY A 95 23.36 20.31 19.14
CA GLY A 95 22.90 19.34 20.15
C GLY A 95 21.63 19.71 20.94
N SER A 96 20.83 20.68 20.50
CA SER A 96 19.58 21.07 21.17
C SER A 96 18.33 20.48 20.50
N THR A 97 17.29 20.22 21.32
CA THR A 97 15.93 19.98 20.83
C THR A 97 15.36 21.28 20.29
N MET A 98 15.01 21.29 19.01
CA MET A 98 14.38 22.42 18.34
C MET A 98 12.87 22.20 18.24
N VAL A 99 12.08 23.24 18.49
CA VAL A 99 10.65 23.24 18.16
C VAL A 99 10.44 24.11 16.93
N VAL A 100 10.09 23.49 15.81
CA VAL A 100 9.71 24.20 14.58
C VAL A 100 8.20 24.34 14.53
N SER A 101 7.72 25.58 14.38
CA SER A 101 6.30 25.83 14.08
C SER A 101 6.10 25.83 12.57
N VAL A 102 5.25 24.93 12.07
CA VAL A 102 4.82 24.88 10.67
C VAL A 102 3.31 25.02 10.62
N GLY A 103 2.82 26.21 10.25
CA GLY A 103 1.39 26.50 10.33
C GLY A 103 0.90 26.45 11.77
N ASP A 104 -0.13 25.66 12.03
CA ASP A 104 -0.69 25.43 13.38
C ASP A 104 0.01 24.29 14.16
N ALA A 105 0.93 23.56 13.51
CA ALA A 105 1.61 22.41 14.12
C ALA A 105 2.98 22.80 14.70
N GLN A 106 3.28 22.32 15.91
CA GLN A 106 4.62 22.38 16.50
C GLN A 106 5.30 21.01 16.38
N VAL A 107 6.45 20.98 15.73
CA VAL A 107 7.24 19.76 15.53
C VAL A 107 8.54 19.90 16.31
N SER A 108 8.75 19.01 17.29
CA SER A 108 10.03 18.90 17.99
C SER A 108 10.98 18.00 17.20
N ILE A 109 12.19 18.49 16.93
CA ILE A 109 13.25 17.77 16.21
C ILE A 109 14.53 17.83 17.04
N ASN A 110 15.11 16.69 17.36
CA ASN A 110 16.39 16.60 18.05
C ASN A 110 17.54 16.65 17.04
N LEU A 111 18.34 17.72 17.10
CA LEU A 111 19.49 17.86 16.22
C LEU A 111 20.74 17.21 16.85
N PRO A 112 21.52 16.43 16.09
CA PRO A 112 22.79 15.88 16.58
C PRO A 112 23.79 17.01 16.92
N GLY A 113 24.73 16.69 17.81
CA GLY A 113 25.83 17.58 18.21
C GLY A 113 26.88 17.87 17.14
N ARG A 114 26.57 17.68 15.84
CA ARG A 114 27.47 17.99 14.71
C ARG A 114 26.93 19.14 13.86
N ASN A 115 27.82 19.77 13.11
CA ASN A 115 27.42 20.78 12.12
C ASN A 115 26.67 20.10 10.96
N ILE A 116 25.39 20.40 10.80
CA ILE A 116 24.58 19.95 9.68
C ILE A 116 24.65 21.01 8.58
N THR A 117 24.99 20.59 7.36
CA THR A 117 25.05 21.53 6.22
C THR A 117 23.70 21.67 5.55
N LEU A 118 23.42 22.85 4.98
CA LEU A 118 22.19 23.07 4.19
C LEU A 118 22.07 22.07 3.03
N SER A 119 23.19 21.73 2.39
CA SER A 119 23.25 20.74 1.30
C SER A 119 22.78 19.35 1.72
N GLU A 120 23.14 18.93 2.95
CA GLU A 120 22.74 17.65 3.53
C GLU A 120 21.24 17.63 3.84
N LEU A 121 20.73 18.66 4.50
CA LEU A 121 19.29 18.84 4.74
C LEU A 121 18.46 18.82 3.44
N GLN A 122 18.91 19.55 2.41
CA GLN A 122 18.24 19.54 1.10
C GLN A 122 18.28 18.15 0.45
N ARG A 123 19.35 17.37 0.64
CA ARG A 123 19.43 15.99 0.16
C ARG A 123 18.39 15.10 0.84
N HIS A 124 18.30 15.14 2.18
CA HIS A 124 17.31 14.39 2.94
C HIS A 124 15.87 14.78 2.57
N ARG A 125 15.60 16.08 2.41
CA ARG A 125 14.32 16.58 1.90
C ARG A 125 13.96 15.98 0.53
N ARG A 126 14.89 16.02 -0.44
CA ARG A 126 14.65 15.47 -1.79
C ARG A 126 14.39 13.97 -1.75
N GLN A 127 15.09 13.22 -0.89
CA GLN A 127 14.88 11.80 -0.71
C GLN A 127 13.48 11.50 -0.14
N PHE A 128 13.09 12.20 0.92
CA PHE A 128 11.77 12.08 1.54
C PHE A 128 10.63 12.41 0.57
N VAL A 129 10.71 13.57 -0.11
CA VAL A 129 9.68 14.00 -1.08
C VAL A 129 9.58 13.02 -2.25
N SER A 130 10.69 12.48 -2.75
CA SER A 130 10.69 11.53 -3.87
C SER A 130 9.97 10.22 -3.52
N VAL A 131 10.18 9.70 -2.31
CA VAL A 131 9.52 8.48 -1.81
C VAL A 131 8.01 8.71 -1.66
N HIS A 132 7.61 9.77 -0.98
CA HIS A 132 6.19 10.06 -0.74
C HIS A 132 5.44 10.50 -2.01
N LYS A 133 6.11 11.18 -2.95
CA LYS A 133 5.53 11.49 -4.26
C LYS A 133 5.19 10.23 -5.04
N LYS A 134 6.06 9.21 -5.04
CA LYS A 134 5.76 7.91 -5.67
C LYS A 134 4.55 7.25 -5.03
N ALA A 135 4.44 7.30 -3.70
CA ALA A 135 3.28 6.76 -2.98
C ALA A 135 1.96 7.48 -3.34
N ILE A 136 1.99 8.82 -3.47
CA ILE A 136 0.85 9.64 -3.91
C ILE A 136 0.44 9.29 -5.35
N THR A 137 1.40 9.21 -6.28
CA THR A 137 1.10 9.02 -7.71
C THR A 137 0.77 7.58 -8.08
N LEU A 138 1.39 6.59 -7.43
CA LEU A 138 1.20 5.17 -7.72
C LEU A 138 0.05 4.56 -6.93
N GLY A 139 -0.53 5.32 -5.98
CA GLY A 139 -1.60 4.82 -5.11
C GLY A 139 -1.14 3.65 -4.24
N THR A 140 0.16 3.52 -3.98
CA THR A 140 0.73 2.52 -3.07
C THR A 140 0.83 3.14 -1.69
N THR A 141 -0.32 3.52 -1.11
CA THR A 141 -0.35 3.81 0.31
C THR A 141 -0.32 2.47 1.03
N GLU A 142 0.67 2.33 1.92
CA GLU A 142 0.73 1.26 2.92
C GLU A 142 -0.63 1.16 3.62
N ARG A 143 -1.00 -0.06 4.04
CA ARG A 143 -2.33 -0.41 4.57
C ARG A 143 -2.80 0.58 5.64
N GLY A 144 -3.61 1.56 5.23
CA GLY A 144 -4.15 2.61 6.09
C GLY A 144 -4.28 3.92 5.32
N GLY A 145 -5.36 4.67 5.55
CA GLY A 145 -5.48 6.04 5.04
C GLY A 145 -4.28 6.84 5.56
N VAL A 146 -3.39 7.25 4.67
CA VAL A 146 -2.27 8.11 5.06
C VAL A 146 -2.84 9.50 5.27
N ASP A 147 -2.89 9.95 6.51
CA ASP A 147 -3.29 11.32 6.83
C ASP A 147 -2.21 12.28 6.32
N TRP A 148 -2.56 13.09 5.33
CA TRP A 148 -1.69 14.09 4.69
C TRP A 148 -1.78 15.47 5.38
N SER A 149 -2.18 15.52 6.65
CA SER A 149 -2.23 16.77 7.41
C SER A 149 -0.83 17.38 7.57
N GLU A 150 -0.76 18.72 7.67
CA GLU A 150 0.50 19.44 7.86
C GLU A 150 1.27 18.94 9.09
N GLU A 151 0.55 18.65 10.18
CA GLU A 151 1.11 18.10 11.43
C GLU A 151 1.75 16.72 11.23
N ASN A 152 1.05 15.77 10.61
CA ASN A 152 1.56 14.41 10.44
C ASN A 152 2.77 14.36 9.50
N ILE A 153 2.73 15.18 8.43
CA ILE A 153 3.88 15.34 7.52
C ILE A 153 5.07 15.90 8.28
N GLY A 154 4.83 16.91 9.13
CA GLY A 154 5.86 17.53 9.96
C GLY A 154 6.51 16.54 10.91
N VAL A 155 5.71 15.79 11.66
CA VAL A 155 6.18 14.74 12.60
C VAL A 155 7.00 13.68 11.86
N LYS A 156 6.48 13.13 10.75
CA LYS A 156 7.18 12.10 9.96
C LYS A 156 8.51 12.60 9.40
N PHE A 157 8.54 13.83 8.89
CA PHE A 157 9.78 14.40 8.38
C PHE A 157 10.77 14.70 9.52
N GLY A 158 10.29 15.13 10.68
CA GLY A 158 11.09 15.32 11.89
C GLY A 158 11.77 14.02 12.34
N THR A 159 10.99 12.94 12.52
CA THR A 159 11.54 11.62 12.87
C THR A 159 12.50 11.10 11.80
N TYR A 160 12.17 11.30 10.51
CA TYR A 160 13.07 10.92 9.41
C TYR A 160 14.42 11.65 9.49
N LEU A 161 14.43 12.93 9.85
CA LEU A 161 15.66 13.69 10.04
C LEU A 161 16.43 13.19 11.28
N GLU A 162 15.76 12.88 12.39
CA GLU A 162 16.42 12.31 13.58
C GLU A 162 17.10 10.97 13.31
N GLU A 163 16.50 10.12 12.48
CA GLU A 163 17.09 8.81 12.12
C GLU A 163 18.29 8.92 11.16
N HIS A 164 18.35 9.98 10.35
CA HIS A 164 19.28 10.08 9.22
C HIS A 164 20.36 11.16 9.38
N LEU A 165 20.33 11.96 10.45
CA LEU A 165 21.33 13.01 10.74
C LEU A 165 22.36 12.57 11.78
#